data_AF-B3KUS0-F1
#
_entry.id   AF-B3KUS0-F1
#
_cell.length_a   1.000
_cell.length_b   1.000
_cell.length_c   1.000
_cell.angle_alpha   90.00
_cell.angle_beta   90.00
_cell.angle_gamma   90.00
#
_symmetry.space_group_name_H-M   'P 1'
#
loop_
_entity.id
_entity.type
_entity.pdbx_description
1 polymer ?
#
loop_
_entity_poly.entity_id
_entity_poly.type
_entity_poly.pdbx_seq_one_letter_code
_entity_poly.pdbx_strand_id
1 'polypeptide(L)'
;MSAIATNGVVPAGGSYFMISRSLGPEFGGAVGLCFYLGTTFAAAMYILGAIEILLTYIAPPAAIFYPSGAHDTSNATLNNMRVYGTIFLTFMTLVVFVGVKYVNKFASLFLACVIISILSIYAGGIKSIFDPPVFPVCMLGNRTLSRDQFDICAKTAVVDNETVATQLWSFFCHSPNLTTDSCDPYFMLNNVTEIPGIPGAAAGVLQENLWSAYLEKGDIVEKHGLPSADAPSLKESLPLYVVADIATSFTVLVGIFFPSVTGMAMVSAGTWWWAHWPGLHPGSSSSAPSFQRVALASRASQGHHAYCRPLPRTTSSPSSGCLATGR
;
A
#
# COMPACT_ATOMS: atom_id res chain seq x y z
N MET A 1 -17.48 8.52 -14.73
CA MET A 1 -16.66 9.70 -15.05
C MET A 1 -16.58 9.97 -16.56
N SER A 2 -16.31 8.99 -17.42
CA SER A 2 -16.19 9.22 -18.88
C SER A 2 -17.43 9.86 -19.52
N ALA A 3 -18.64 9.41 -19.16
CA ALA A 3 -19.89 10.00 -19.66
C ALA A 3 -20.10 11.47 -19.20
N ILE A 4 -19.65 11.82 -17.99
CA ILE A 4 -19.71 13.20 -17.47
C ILE A 4 -18.77 14.10 -18.26
N ALA A 5 -17.56 13.60 -18.57
CA ALA A 5 -16.57 14.35 -19.33
C ALA A 5 -16.98 14.64 -20.79
N THR A 6 -17.91 13.86 -21.36
CA THR A 6 -18.44 14.06 -22.71
C THR A 6 -19.76 14.84 -22.74
N ASN A 7 -20.35 15.12 -21.58
CA ASN A 7 -21.62 15.85 -21.47
C ASN A 7 -21.36 17.37 -21.38
N GLY A 8 -21.40 18.03 -22.53
CA GLY A 8 -21.31 19.49 -22.66
C GLY A 8 -19.97 20.01 -23.17
N VAL A 9 -19.84 21.33 -23.28
CA VAL A 9 -18.56 21.99 -23.54
C VAL A 9 -17.71 21.87 -22.30
N VAL A 10 -16.54 21.23 -22.38
CA VAL A 10 -15.63 21.09 -21.23
C VAL A 10 -14.81 22.38 -21.13
N PRO A 11 -15.13 23.30 -20.21
CA PRO A 11 -14.36 24.51 -20.05
C PRO A 11 -13.12 24.20 -19.20
N ALA A 12 -12.14 25.10 -19.20
CA ALA A 12 -10.99 24.99 -18.29
C ALA A 12 -11.47 24.93 -16.83
N GLY A 13 -11.17 23.84 -16.14
CA GLY A 13 -11.56 23.59 -14.75
C GLY A 13 -11.22 22.16 -14.34
N GLY A 14 -10.85 21.95 -13.07
CA GLY A 14 -10.56 20.62 -12.53
C GLY A 14 -11.80 19.73 -12.41
N SER A 15 -11.62 18.52 -11.86
CA SER A 15 -12.68 17.52 -11.70
C SER A 15 -13.93 18.03 -10.97
N TYR A 16 -13.77 18.85 -9.94
CA TYR A 16 -14.89 19.46 -9.21
C TYR A 16 -15.78 20.32 -10.13
N PHE A 17 -15.17 21.14 -10.99
CA PHE A 17 -15.90 22.03 -11.90
C PHE A 17 -16.67 21.24 -12.96
N MET A 18 -16.10 20.13 -13.44
CA MET A 18 -16.78 19.23 -14.37
C MET A 18 -18.01 18.57 -13.73
N ILE A 19 -17.90 18.10 -12.49
CA ILE A 19 -19.00 17.41 -11.79
C ILE A 19 -20.13 18.38 -11.44
N SER A 20 -19.81 19.55 -10.87
CA SER A 20 -20.82 20.49 -10.40
C SER A 20 -21.70 21.05 -11.52
N ARG A 21 -21.16 21.17 -12.74
CA ARG A 21 -21.95 21.59 -13.91
C ARG A 21 -22.82 20.50 -14.50
N SER A 22 -22.36 19.25 -14.54
CA SER A 22 -23.15 18.16 -15.13
C SER A 22 -24.21 17.60 -14.18
N LEU A 23 -23.98 17.66 -12.86
CA LEU A 23 -24.90 17.09 -11.85
C LEU A 23 -25.65 18.14 -11.03
N GLY A 24 -25.29 19.42 -11.15
CA GLY A 24 -25.87 20.53 -10.39
C GLY A 24 -25.10 20.86 -9.11
N PRO A 25 -25.35 22.05 -8.53
CA PRO A 25 -24.59 22.59 -7.40
C PRO A 25 -24.74 21.77 -6.11
N GLU A 26 -25.94 21.22 -5.86
CA GLU A 26 -26.24 20.43 -4.66
C GLU A 26 -25.37 19.15 -4.59
N PHE A 27 -25.37 18.40 -5.69
CA PHE A 27 -24.59 17.17 -5.82
C PHE A 27 -23.09 17.46 -5.95
N GLY A 28 -22.72 18.54 -6.65
CA GLY A 28 -21.34 18.98 -6.75
C GLY A 28 -20.74 19.33 -5.39
N GLY A 29 -21.48 20.05 -4.54
CA GLY A 29 -21.06 20.41 -3.19
C GLY A 29 -20.83 19.20 -2.29
N ALA A 30 -21.81 18.29 -2.22
CA ALA A 30 -21.71 17.09 -1.39
C ALA A 30 -20.54 16.17 -1.82
N VAL A 31 -20.42 15.88 -3.13
CA VAL A 31 -19.33 15.04 -3.65
C VAL A 31 -17.97 15.73 -3.47
N GLY A 32 -17.91 17.05 -3.67
CA GLY A 32 -16.69 17.84 -3.48
C GLY A 32 -16.18 17.82 -2.04
N LEU A 33 -17.07 17.96 -1.04
CA LEU A 33 -16.70 17.92 0.37
C LEU A 33 -16.19 16.53 0.77
N CYS A 34 -16.87 15.47 0.34
CA CYS A 34 -16.42 14.09 0.57
C CYS A 34 -15.05 13.83 -0.07
N PHE A 35 -14.81 14.32 -1.29
CA PHE A 35 -13.53 14.20 -1.97
C PHE A 35 -12.41 14.98 -1.27
N TYR A 36 -12.71 16.18 -0.76
CA TYR A 36 -11.77 16.99 0.03
C TYR A 36 -11.36 16.29 1.32
N LEU A 37 -12.33 15.78 2.09
CA LEU A 37 -12.04 15.04 3.33
C LEU A 37 -11.27 13.74 3.03
N GLY A 38 -11.66 13.00 1.99
CA GLY A 38 -10.97 11.77 1.58
C GLY A 38 -9.50 12.01 1.20
N THR A 39 -9.22 13.04 0.40
CA THR A 39 -7.83 13.39 0.03
C THR A 39 -7.03 13.92 1.22
N THR A 40 -7.66 14.61 2.17
CA THR A 40 -7.02 15.07 3.41
C THR A 40 -6.59 13.90 4.29
N PHE A 41 -7.48 12.92 4.51
CA PHE A 41 -7.13 11.71 5.27
C PHE A 41 -6.10 10.85 4.53
N ALA A 42 -6.15 10.77 3.19
CA ALA A 42 -5.13 10.08 2.40
C ALA A 42 -3.74 10.72 2.57
N ALA A 43 -3.65 12.05 2.62
CA ALA A 43 -2.39 12.73 2.88
C ALA A 43 -1.81 12.36 4.25
N ALA A 44 -2.65 12.28 5.29
CA ALA A 44 -2.22 11.80 6.61
C ALA A 44 -1.74 10.35 6.58
N MET A 45 -2.44 9.47 5.84
CA MET A 45 -2.04 8.07 5.65
C MET A 45 -0.65 7.95 4.99
N TYR A 46 -0.38 8.73 3.95
CA TYR A 46 0.93 8.73 3.28
C TYR A 46 2.06 9.21 4.19
N ILE A 47 1.80 10.21 5.04
CA ILE A 47 2.78 10.69 6.01
C ILE A 47 3.07 9.62 7.05
N LEU A 48 2.04 8.99 7.63
CA LEU A 48 2.22 7.91 8.61
C LEU A 48 3.01 6.74 8.02
N GLY A 49 2.71 6.32 6.79
CA GLY A 49 3.47 5.27 6.11
C GLY A 49 4.93 5.67 5.83
N ALA A 50 5.20 6.93 5.50
CA ALA A 50 6.58 7.41 5.32
C ALA A 50 7.39 7.39 6.63
N ILE A 51 6.77 7.77 7.75
CA ILE A 51 7.43 7.73 9.07
C ILE A 51 7.63 6.29 9.55
N GLU A 52 6.69 5.39 9.30
CA GLU A 52 6.87 3.96 9.57
C GLU A 52 8.06 3.39 8.83
N ILE A 53 8.20 3.70 7.53
CA ILE A 53 9.35 3.25 6.75
C ILE A 53 10.65 3.83 7.29
N LEU A 54 10.65 5.11 7.65
CA LEU A 54 11.82 5.80 8.20
C LEU A 54 12.29 5.16 9.51
N LEU A 55 11.38 4.97 10.47
CA LEU A 55 11.72 4.50 11.81
C LEU A 55 11.97 2.99 11.86
N THR A 56 11.27 2.18 11.06
CA THR A 56 11.41 0.72 11.12
C THR A 56 12.54 0.22 10.23
N TYR A 57 12.74 0.78 9.04
CA TYR A 57 13.66 0.20 8.04
C TYR A 57 14.90 1.05 7.72
N ILE A 58 14.84 2.38 7.90
CA ILE A 58 15.96 3.27 7.53
C ILE A 58 16.81 3.63 8.74
N ALA A 59 16.19 4.11 9.82
CA ALA A 59 16.88 4.59 11.01
C ALA A 59 16.17 4.20 12.32
N PRO A 60 16.17 2.90 12.70
CA PRO A 60 15.67 2.45 14.00
C PRO A 60 16.23 3.19 15.22
N PRO A 61 17.54 3.56 15.26
CA PRO A 61 18.09 4.31 16.39
C PRO A 61 17.58 5.76 16.52
N ALA A 62 16.83 6.27 15.54
CA ALA A 62 16.26 7.61 15.62
C ALA A 62 14.98 7.66 16.47
N ALA A 63 14.48 6.53 16.99
CA ALA A 63 13.35 6.52 17.92
C ALA A 63 13.68 7.34 19.19
N ILE A 64 12.72 8.16 19.64
CA ILE A 64 12.87 9.00 20.84
C ILE A 64 12.39 8.23 22.06
N PHE A 65 11.26 7.54 21.92
CA PHE A 65 10.67 6.71 22.97
C PHE A 65 11.04 5.25 22.73
N TYR A 66 11.83 4.67 23.64
CA TYR A 66 12.18 3.26 23.63
C TYR A 66 11.26 2.47 24.57
N PRO A 67 10.80 1.27 24.18
CA PRO A 67 10.02 0.43 25.07
C PRO A 67 10.87 -0.09 26.22
N SER A 68 10.37 0.07 27.45
CA SER A 68 11.00 -0.50 28.67
C SER A 68 10.40 -1.86 29.08
N GLY A 69 9.37 -2.34 28.35
CA GLY A 69 8.70 -3.62 28.58
C GLY A 69 7.70 -3.95 27.47
N ALA A 70 7.27 -5.22 27.39
CA ALA A 70 6.43 -5.73 26.29
C ALA A 70 5.06 -5.03 26.16
N HIS A 71 4.47 -4.59 27.27
CA HIS A 71 3.19 -3.86 27.25
C HIS A 71 3.33 -2.40 26.79
N ASP A 72 4.53 -1.82 26.90
CA ASP A 72 4.80 -0.42 26.57
C ASP A 72 5.27 -0.21 25.13
N THR A 73 5.56 -1.29 24.40
CA THR A 73 6.00 -1.26 23.00
C THR A 73 5.03 -0.53 22.08
N SER A 74 3.74 -0.87 22.16
CA SER A 74 2.71 -0.22 21.33
C SER A 74 2.56 1.28 21.64
N ASN A 75 2.69 1.67 22.90
CA ASN A 75 2.56 3.07 23.30
C ASN A 75 3.78 3.89 22.86
N ALA A 76 4.98 3.33 22.99
CA ALA A 76 6.22 3.97 22.56
C ALA A 76 6.23 4.20 21.04
N THR A 77 5.88 3.19 20.24
CA THR A 77 5.82 3.32 18.77
C THR A 77 4.79 4.35 18.34
N LEU A 78 3.58 4.35 18.92
CA LEU A 78 2.54 5.32 18.61
C LEU A 78 2.96 6.77 18.94
N ASN A 79 3.65 6.98 20.06
CA ASN A 79 4.14 8.31 20.43
C ASN A 79 5.24 8.79 19.47
N ASN A 80 6.14 7.90 19.04
CA ASN A 80 7.13 8.23 18.00
C ASN A 80 6.45 8.64 16.69
N MET A 81 5.43 7.90 16.23
CA MET A 81 4.68 8.24 15.01
C MET A 81 3.99 9.61 15.10
N ARG A 82 3.45 9.97 16.27
CA ARG A 82 2.81 11.29 16.48
C ARG A 82 3.81 12.44 16.37
N VAL A 83 4.95 12.33 17.05
CA VAL A 83 5.99 13.37 17.05
C VAL A 83 6.59 13.53 15.66
N TYR A 84 7.07 12.45 15.04
CA TYR A 84 7.66 12.53 13.70
C TYR A 84 6.63 12.88 12.62
N GLY A 85 5.40 12.39 12.73
CA GLY A 85 4.31 12.71 11.81
C GLY A 85 3.94 14.19 11.83
N THR A 86 3.87 14.83 13.01
CA THR A 86 3.60 16.27 13.12
C THR A 86 4.73 17.12 12.54
N ILE A 87 5.99 16.78 12.84
CA ILE A 87 7.16 17.47 12.27
C ILE A 87 7.15 17.37 10.74
N PHE A 88 6.91 16.17 10.19
CA PHE A 88 6.90 15.94 8.76
C PHE A 88 5.72 16.64 8.05
N LEU A 89 4.54 16.65 8.67
CA LEU A 89 3.38 17.39 8.18
C LEU A 89 3.64 18.90 8.10
N THR A 90 4.25 19.48 9.14
CA THR A 90 4.62 20.91 9.15
C THR A 90 5.63 21.21 8.05
N PHE A 91 6.66 20.37 7.88
CA PHE A 91 7.64 20.52 6.80
C PHE A 91 6.99 20.47 5.41
N MET A 92 6.13 19.48 5.15
CA MET A 92 5.44 19.36 3.85
C MET A 92 4.51 20.54 3.59
N THR A 93 3.85 21.06 4.63
CA THR A 93 3.01 22.27 4.53
C THR A 93 3.84 23.49 4.12
N LEU A 94 5.03 23.66 4.71
CA LEU A 94 5.95 24.74 4.34
C LEU A 94 6.42 24.62 2.88
N VAL A 95 6.75 23.40 2.42
CA VAL A 95 7.17 23.16 1.02
C VAL A 95 6.05 23.55 0.03
N VAL A 96 4.81 23.15 0.31
CA VAL A 96 3.65 23.51 -0.52
C VAL A 96 3.42 25.02 -0.51
N PHE A 97 3.60 25.69 0.63
CA PHE A 97 3.45 27.14 0.77
C PHE A 97 4.51 27.93 -0.01
N VAL A 98 5.77 27.49 0.01
CA VAL A 98 6.89 28.11 -0.72
C VAL A 98 6.68 28.05 -2.24
N GLY A 99 6.10 26.96 -2.76
CA GLY A 99 5.62 26.96 -4.13
C GLY A 99 5.42 25.60 -4.76
N VAL A 100 4.17 25.34 -5.16
CA VAL A 100 3.74 24.14 -5.91
C VAL A 100 4.43 23.96 -7.28
N LYS A 101 5.06 25.01 -7.82
CA LYS A 101 5.80 24.96 -9.10
C LYS A 101 6.96 23.97 -9.05
N TYR A 102 7.67 23.89 -7.92
CA TYR A 102 8.80 22.97 -7.76
C TYR A 102 8.30 21.52 -7.67
N VAL A 103 7.24 21.29 -6.88
CA VAL A 103 6.63 19.97 -6.70
C VAL A 103 6.21 19.38 -8.04
N ASN A 104 5.62 20.20 -8.92
CA ASN A 104 5.19 19.74 -10.24
C ASN A 104 6.36 19.35 -11.15
N LYS A 105 7.55 19.95 -10.98
CA LYS A 105 8.74 19.58 -11.75
C LYS A 105 9.31 18.22 -11.29
N PHE A 106 9.24 17.93 -9.99
CA PHE A 106 9.70 16.66 -9.42
C PHE A 106 8.71 15.49 -9.60
N ALA A 107 7.47 15.75 -10.02
CA ALA A 107 6.45 14.71 -10.21
C ALA A 107 6.92 13.54 -11.11
N SER A 108 7.66 13.84 -12.17
CA SER A 108 8.21 12.82 -13.07
C SER A 108 9.22 11.88 -12.39
N LEU A 109 10.02 12.40 -11.45
CA LEU A 109 10.98 11.62 -10.68
C LEU A 109 10.27 10.63 -9.75
N PHE A 110 9.21 11.06 -9.07
CA PHE A 110 8.43 10.18 -8.20
C PHE A 110 7.76 9.04 -8.99
N LEU A 111 7.23 9.35 -10.18
CA LEU A 111 6.66 8.33 -11.07
C LEU A 111 7.73 7.33 -11.52
N ALA A 112 8.93 7.79 -11.89
CA ALA A 112 10.03 6.91 -12.28
C ALA A 112 10.44 5.96 -11.13
N CYS A 113 10.52 6.47 -9.90
CA CYS A 113 10.80 5.65 -8.71
C CYS A 113 9.79 4.52 -8.54
N VAL A 114 8.49 4.82 -8.63
CA VAL A 114 7.42 3.81 -8.51
C VAL A 114 7.53 2.74 -9.61
N ILE A 115 7.78 3.14 -10.86
CA ILE A 115 7.93 2.18 -11.96
C ILE A 115 9.13 1.26 -11.74
N ILE A 116 10.28 1.81 -11.34
CA ILE A 116 11.49 1.01 -11.08
C ILE A 116 11.24 0.02 -9.94
N SER A 117 10.56 0.43 -8.87
CA SER A 117 10.18 -0.46 -7.76
C SER A 117 9.24 -1.58 -8.19
N ILE A 118 8.28 -1.33 -9.09
CA ILE A 118 7.41 -2.39 -9.63
C ILE A 118 8.22 -3.37 -10.48
N LEU A 119 9.10 -2.85 -11.34
CA LEU A 119 9.96 -3.69 -12.19
C LEU A 119 10.95 -4.53 -11.37
N SER A 120 11.48 -4.01 -10.26
CA SER A 120 12.39 -4.77 -9.39
C SER A 120 11.67 -5.92 -8.68
N ILE A 121 10.41 -5.74 -8.26
CA ILE A 121 9.58 -6.83 -7.70
C ILE A 121 9.38 -7.94 -8.74
N TYR A 122 9.02 -7.60 -9.99
CA TYR A 122 8.88 -8.60 -11.05
C TYR A 122 10.20 -9.31 -11.37
N ALA A 123 11.30 -8.57 -11.47
CA ALA A 123 12.62 -9.15 -11.69
C ALA A 123 13.02 -10.10 -10.57
N GLY A 124 12.77 -9.74 -9.31
CA GLY A 124 13.01 -10.60 -8.14
C GLY A 124 12.16 -11.87 -8.17
N GLY A 125 10.88 -11.76 -8.52
CA GLY A 125 9.98 -12.90 -8.69
C GLY A 125 10.49 -13.91 -9.73
N ILE A 126 10.93 -13.42 -10.90
CA ILE A 126 11.50 -14.28 -11.96
C ILE A 126 12.84 -14.89 -11.51
N LYS A 127 13.73 -14.10 -10.89
CA LYS A 127 15.01 -14.61 -10.38
C LYS A 127 14.80 -15.75 -9.36
N SER A 128 13.79 -15.62 -8.50
CA SER A 128 13.47 -16.63 -7.48
C SER A 128 13.12 -18.02 -8.02
N ILE A 129 12.79 -18.14 -9.32
CA ILE A 129 12.52 -19.44 -9.97
C ILE A 129 13.82 -20.23 -10.15
N PHE A 130 14.92 -19.54 -10.45
CA PHE A 130 16.20 -20.16 -10.80
C PHE A 130 17.20 -20.11 -9.64
N ASP A 131 17.18 -19.03 -8.86
CA ASP A 131 18.12 -18.74 -7.80
C ASP A 131 17.38 -18.04 -6.65
N PRO A 132 16.72 -18.81 -5.75
CA PRO A 132 15.98 -18.26 -4.63
C PRO A 132 16.94 -17.61 -3.62
N PRO A 133 16.60 -16.42 -3.10
CA PRO A 133 17.46 -15.74 -2.14
C PRO A 133 17.42 -16.43 -0.77
N VAL A 134 18.57 -16.47 -0.10
CA VAL A 134 18.71 -17.11 1.22
C VAL A 134 18.28 -16.15 2.33
N PHE A 135 17.04 -16.32 2.79
CA PHE A 135 16.49 -15.63 3.96
C PHE A 135 15.94 -16.67 4.94
N PRO A 136 16.75 -17.18 5.88
CA PRO A 136 16.31 -18.22 6.80
C PRO A 136 15.40 -17.64 7.89
N VAL A 137 14.32 -18.36 8.19
CA VAL A 137 13.39 -18.08 9.29
C VAL A 137 13.57 -19.15 10.35
N CYS A 138 13.72 -18.72 11.60
CA CYS A 138 13.89 -19.60 12.74
C CYS A 138 12.52 -20.05 13.29
N MET A 139 12.31 -21.36 13.36
CA MET A 139 11.08 -21.97 13.87
C MET A 139 11.39 -22.82 15.10
N LEU A 140 10.52 -22.76 16.10
CA LEU A 140 10.50 -23.68 17.23
C LEU A 140 9.25 -24.56 17.09
N GLY A 141 9.43 -25.83 16.73
CA GLY A 141 8.31 -26.69 16.34
C GLY A 141 7.54 -26.09 15.16
N ASN A 142 6.31 -25.64 15.41
CA ASN A 142 5.45 -24.97 14.43
C ASN A 142 5.37 -23.44 14.61
N ARG A 143 6.02 -22.87 15.63
CA ARG A 143 5.93 -21.43 15.98
C ARG A 143 7.10 -20.63 15.44
N THR A 144 6.81 -19.43 14.95
CA THR A 144 7.81 -18.52 14.38
C THR A 144 8.51 -17.70 15.47
N LEU A 145 9.84 -17.67 15.46
CA LEU A 145 10.65 -16.87 16.38
C LEU A 145 11.10 -15.56 15.72
N SER A 146 11.13 -14.47 16.49
CA SER A 146 11.70 -13.20 16.05
C SER A 146 13.22 -13.26 16.03
N ARG A 147 13.84 -12.94 14.90
CA ARG A 147 15.30 -13.03 14.69
C ARG A 147 16.07 -11.84 15.28
N ASP A 148 15.40 -10.79 15.76
CA ASP A 148 16.04 -9.53 16.16
C ASP A 148 16.94 -9.66 17.40
N GLN A 149 16.75 -10.72 18.20
CA GLN A 149 17.39 -10.86 19.51
C GLN A 149 18.49 -11.94 19.55
N PHE A 150 18.69 -12.72 18.47
CA PHE A 150 19.68 -13.80 18.45
C PHE A 150 20.22 -14.13 17.05
N ASP A 151 21.52 -14.44 16.99
CA ASP A 151 22.23 -14.70 15.73
C ASP A 151 22.18 -16.17 15.27
N ILE A 152 22.10 -17.14 16.19
CA ILE A 152 22.14 -18.58 15.87
C ILE A 152 20.77 -19.23 16.16
N CYS A 153 20.13 -19.81 15.14
CA CYS A 153 18.89 -20.57 15.28
C CYS A 153 19.17 -22.05 15.63
N ALA A 154 19.75 -22.26 16.80
CA ALA A 154 19.97 -23.60 17.34
C ALA A 154 19.91 -23.52 18.86
N LYS A 155 19.62 -24.65 19.52
CA LYS A 155 19.66 -24.72 20.99
C LYS A 155 21.09 -24.70 21.53
N THR A 156 22.00 -25.34 20.80
CA THR A 156 23.42 -25.48 21.16
C THR A 156 24.29 -25.17 19.94
N ALA A 157 25.49 -24.69 20.19
CA ALA A 157 26.51 -24.46 19.17
C ALA A 157 27.83 -25.08 19.63
N VAL A 158 28.62 -25.57 18.68
CA VAL A 158 29.97 -26.09 18.98
C VAL A 158 30.95 -24.94 18.84
N VAL A 159 31.58 -24.55 19.95
CA VAL A 159 32.63 -23.53 19.99
C VAL A 159 33.86 -24.22 20.59
N ASP A 160 34.99 -24.19 19.88
CA ASP A 160 36.26 -24.80 20.32
C ASP A 160 36.15 -26.28 20.75
N ASN A 161 35.41 -27.09 19.98
CA ASN A 161 35.09 -28.51 20.25
C ASN A 161 34.24 -28.77 21.51
N GLU A 162 33.74 -27.73 22.17
CA GLU A 162 32.80 -27.85 23.28
C GLU A 162 31.38 -27.47 22.84
N THR A 163 30.38 -28.21 23.33
CA THR A 163 28.98 -27.88 23.08
C THR A 163 28.51 -26.85 24.10
N VAL A 164 28.26 -25.63 23.63
CA VAL A 164 27.83 -24.51 24.46
C VAL A 164 26.38 -24.14 24.14
N ALA A 165 25.63 -23.68 25.14
CA ALA A 165 24.29 -23.14 24.95
C ALA A 165 24.35 -21.85 24.10
N THR A 166 23.41 -21.69 23.17
CA THR A 166 23.31 -20.46 22.37
C THR A 166 22.60 -19.35 23.14
N GLN A 167 22.63 -18.12 22.61
CA GLN A 167 21.80 -17.03 23.15
C GLN A 167 20.31 -17.39 23.16
N LEU A 168 19.84 -18.16 22.16
CA LEU A 168 18.47 -18.62 22.10
C LEU A 168 18.10 -19.46 23.34
N TRP A 169 19.00 -20.33 23.80
CA TRP A 169 18.79 -21.11 25.03
C TRP A 169 18.55 -20.21 26.24
N SER A 170 19.34 -19.14 26.40
CA SER A 170 19.24 -18.22 27.54
C SER A 170 17.91 -17.46 27.64
N PHE A 171 17.16 -17.36 26.53
CA PHE A 171 15.85 -16.74 26.55
C PHE A 171 14.72 -17.69 26.97
N PHE A 172 14.92 -19.01 26.82
CA PHE A 172 13.92 -20.02 27.18
C PHE A 172 14.27 -20.79 28.46
N CYS A 173 15.51 -20.67 28.95
CA CYS A 173 16.03 -21.34 30.13
C CYS A 173 16.81 -20.36 31.01
N HIS A 174 16.60 -20.42 32.33
CA HIS A 174 17.25 -19.50 33.28
C HIS A 174 18.75 -19.75 33.48
N SER A 175 19.24 -20.95 33.10
CA SER A 175 20.63 -21.38 33.28
C SER A 175 21.33 -21.61 31.93
N PRO A 176 22.56 -21.09 31.75
CA PRO A 176 23.39 -21.38 30.57
C PRO A 176 24.04 -22.76 30.63
N ASN A 177 24.13 -23.37 31.83
CA ASN A 177 24.49 -24.78 31.95
C ASN A 177 23.32 -25.56 31.34
N LEU A 178 23.59 -26.55 30.48
CA LEU A 178 22.59 -27.40 29.78
C LEU A 178 21.79 -28.30 30.76
N THR A 179 21.25 -27.70 31.80
CA THR A 179 20.40 -28.28 32.82
C THR A 179 18.96 -28.00 32.43
N THR A 180 18.13 -29.03 32.49
CA THR A 180 16.71 -28.95 32.10
C THR A 180 15.82 -28.34 33.19
N ASP A 181 16.36 -28.07 34.37
CA ASP A 181 15.63 -27.41 35.45
C ASP A 181 15.36 -25.95 35.06
N SER A 182 14.08 -25.54 35.06
CA SER A 182 13.58 -24.18 34.74
C SER A 182 13.64 -23.74 33.27
N CYS A 183 13.43 -24.66 32.32
CA CYS A 183 13.21 -24.32 30.90
C CYS A 183 11.73 -24.28 30.52
N ASP A 184 11.39 -23.50 29.50
CA ASP A 184 10.08 -23.54 28.85
C ASP A 184 9.78 -24.96 28.32
N PRO A 185 8.62 -25.55 28.66
CA PRO A 185 8.34 -26.94 28.31
C PRO A 185 8.15 -27.10 26.79
N TYR A 186 7.55 -26.12 26.10
CA TYR A 186 7.41 -26.17 24.65
C TYR A 186 8.77 -26.12 23.96
N PHE A 187 9.71 -25.31 24.48
CA PHE A 187 11.09 -25.28 24.00
C PHE A 187 11.81 -26.61 24.18
N MET A 188 11.61 -27.31 25.28
CA MET A 188 12.27 -28.61 25.52
C MET A 188 11.70 -29.73 24.63
N LEU A 189 10.38 -29.77 24.45
CA LEU A 189 9.69 -30.80 23.68
C LEU A 189 9.85 -30.66 22.16
N ASN A 190 10.08 -29.44 21.65
CA ASN A 190 10.12 -29.16 20.22
C ASN A 190 11.52 -28.87 19.70
N ASN A 191 11.80 -29.28 18.46
CA ASN A 191 13.07 -29.00 17.81
C ASN A 191 13.10 -27.57 17.23
N VAL A 192 14.29 -26.96 17.26
CA VAL A 192 14.54 -25.70 16.56
C VAL A 192 14.99 -26.02 15.14
N THR A 193 14.35 -25.41 14.15
CA THR A 193 14.66 -25.64 12.73
C THR A 193 14.72 -24.30 11.99
N GLU A 194 15.60 -24.21 10.98
CA GLU A 194 15.61 -23.09 10.03
C GLU A 194 14.93 -23.51 8.74
N ILE A 195 13.97 -22.70 8.30
CA ILE A 195 13.27 -22.89 7.02
C ILE A 195 13.55 -21.70 6.09
N PRO A 196 13.60 -21.89 4.77
CA PRO A 196 13.73 -20.78 3.83
C PRO A 196 12.46 -19.93 3.84
N GLY A 197 12.60 -18.63 4.10
CA GLY A 197 11.49 -17.66 4.03
C GLY A 197 11.03 -17.37 2.60
N ILE A 198 11.95 -17.45 1.63
CA ILE A 198 11.65 -17.33 0.20
C ILE A 198 12.13 -18.61 -0.51
N PRO A 199 11.32 -19.68 -0.53
CA PRO A 199 11.70 -20.95 -1.17
C PRO A 199 11.73 -20.88 -2.71
N GLY A 200 11.24 -19.78 -3.29
CA GLY A 200 11.18 -19.56 -4.74
C GLY A 200 9.83 -19.98 -5.34
N ALA A 201 9.47 -19.37 -6.48
CA ALA A 201 8.17 -19.58 -7.12
C ALA A 201 7.97 -21.01 -7.69
N ALA A 202 9.05 -21.78 -7.85
CA ALA A 202 8.98 -23.17 -8.33
C ALA A 202 8.59 -24.19 -7.23
N ALA A 203 8.67 -23.81 -5.95
CA ALA A 203 8.57 -24.73 -4.82
C ALA A 203 7.13 -25.18 -4.45
N GLY A 204 6.13 -24.91 -5.30
CA GLY A 204 4.74 -25.38 -5.06
C GLY A 204 4.02 -24.74 -3.87
N VAL A 205 4.62 -23.71 -3.26
CA VAL A 205 4.16 -23.04 -2.02
C VAL A 205 2.82 -22.32 -2.16
N LEU A 206 2.34 -22.14 -3.40
CA LEU A 206 1.02 -21.55 -3.66
C LEU A 206 -0.09 -22.35 -2.97
N GLN A 207 -0.02 -23.69 -2.99
CA GLN A 207 -1.07 -24.52 -2.41
C GLN A 207 -1.17 -24.39 -0.89
N GLU A 208 -0.05 -24.14 -0.20
CA GLU A 208 -0.02 -23.89 1.25
C GLU A 208 -0.64 -22.53 1.64
N ASN A 209 -0.68 -21.58 0.70
CA ASN A 209 -1.12 -20.20 0.95
C ASN A 209 -2.50 -19.87 0.33
N LEU A 210 -3.23 -20.87 -0.20
CA LEU A 210 -4.55 -20.66 -0.81
C LEU A 210 -5.64 -20.31 0.21
N TRP A 211 -5.47 -20.73 1.45
CA TRP A 211 -6.50 -20.59 2.48
C TRP A 211 -6.24 -19.43 3.43
N SER A 212 -7.33 -18.86 3.95
CA SER A 212 -7.26 -17.74 4.88
C SER A 212 -6.75 -18.18 6.25
N ALA A 213 -5.80 -17.44 6.79
CA ALA A 213 -5.37 -17.53 8.18
C ALA A 213 -5.74 -16.22 8.91
N TYR A 214 -6.95 -16.16 9.45
CA TYR A 214 -7.37 -15.04 10.30
C TYR A 214 -6.93 -15.32 11.74
N LEU A 215 -6.28 -14.33 12.35
CA LEU A 215 -5.73 -14.41 13.70
C LEU A 215 -6.34 -13.32 14.60
N GLU A 216 -6.48 -13.62 15.89
CA GLU A 216 -6.79 -12.63 16.91
C GLU A 216 -5.52 -11.92 17.38
N LYS A 217 -5.70 -10.76 18.01
CA LYS A 217 -4.57 -9.97 18.51
C LYS A 217 -3.82 -10.77 19.59
N GLY A 218 -2.52 -10.96 19.38
CA GLY A 218 -1.63 -11.67 20.30
C GLY A 218 -1.48 -13.16 20.01
N ASP A 219 -2.18 -13.70 19.01
CA ASP A 219 -1.97 -15.09 18.57
C ASP A 219 -0.59 -15.26 17.96
N ILE A 220 0.06 -16.39 18.25
CA ILE A 220 1.39 -16.72 17.71
C ILE A 220 1.25 -17.12 16.24
N VAL A 221 2.16 -16.63 15.39
CA VAL A 221 2.21 -17.00 13.97
C VAL A 221 2.80 -18.40 13.83
N GLU A 222 1.92 -19.37 13.55
CA GLU A 222 2.26 -20.77 13.36
C GLU A 222 2.25 -21.17 11.88
N LYS A 223 3.16 -22.06 11.49
CA LYS A 223 3.18 -22.67 10.15
C LYS A 223 2.54 -24.06 10.21
N HIS A 224 1.44 -24.23 9.48
CA HIS A 224 0.80 -25.54 9.30
C HIS A 224 1.73 -26.51 8.54
N GLY A 225 1.72 -27.78 8.93
CA GLY A 225 2.51 -28.85 8.30
C GLY A 225 3.88 -29.13 8.94
N LEU A 226 4.32 -28.31 9.90
CA LEU A 226 5.49 -28.61 10.74
C LEU A 226 5.08 -29.45 11.96
N PRO A 227 5.89 -30.46 12.35
CA PRO A 227 5.62 -31.26 13.53
C PRO A 227 5.83 -30.44 14.80
N SER A 228 4.85 -30.47 15.70
CA SER A 228 4.95 -29.87 17.04
C SER A 228 4.32 -30.77 18.10
N ALA A 229 4.94 -30.82 19.27
CA ALA A 229 4.36 -31.40 20.47
C ALA A 229 3.64 -30.30 21.26
N ASP A 230 2.39 -30.59 21.64
CA ASP A 230 1.57 -29.66 22.41
C ASP A 230 2.12 -29.50 23.82
N ALA A 231 2.45 -28.26 24.17
CA ALA A 231 2.85 -27.87 25.52
C ALA A 231 2.49 -26.39 25.77
N PRO A 232 2.14 -26.03 27.02
CA PRO A 232 1.89 -24.63 27.37
C PRO A 232 3.19 -23.84 27.33
N SER A 233 3.21 -22.68 26.67
CA SER A 233 4.36 -21.77 26.75
C SER A 233 4.27 -20.86 27.96
N LEU A 234 5.43 -20.56 28.55
CA LEU A 234 5.55 -19.62 29.66
C LEU A 234 5.37 -18.18 29.14
N LYS A 235 4.60 -17.35 29.87
CA LYS A 235 4.32 -15.95 29.47
C LYS A 235 5.59 -15.11 29.28
N GLU A 236 6.67 -15.42 29.97
CA GLU A 236 7.96 -14.73 29.85
C GLU A 236 8.61 -14.92 28.48
N SER A 237 8.32 -16.03 27.79
CA SER A 237 8.85 -16.33 26.45
C SER A 237 8.02 -15.73 25.31
N LEU A 238 6.86 -15.16 25.61
CA LEU A 238 5.95 -14.59 24.61
C LEU A 238 6.59 -13.50 23.72
N PRO A 239 7.45 -12.60 24.23
CA PRO A 239 8.11 -11.57 23.41
C PRO A 239 9.11 -12.10 22.38
N LEU A 240 9.48 -13.40 22.44
CA LEU A 240 10.37 -14.02 21.46
C LEU A 240 9.62 -14.57 20.23
N TYR A 241 8.31 -14.78 20.35
CA TYR A 241 7.49 -15.25 19.25
C TYR A 241 7.00 -14.09 18.40
N VAL A 242 6.82 -14.34 17.11
CA VAL A 242 6.10 -13.41 16.24
C VAL A 242 4.62 -13.58 16.49
N VAL A 243 3.95 -12.50 16.90
CA VAL A 243 2.53 -12.48 17.23
C VAL A 243 1.74 -11.57 16.29
N ALA A 244 0.44 -11.85 16.15
CA ALA A 244 -0.47 -11.01 15.40
C ALA A 244 -0.69 -9.65 16.12
N ASP A 245 -0.35 -8.56 15.44
CA ASP A 245 -0.43 -7.20 16.00
C ASP A 245 -1.88 -6.72 16.19
N ILE A 246 -2.78 -7.13 15.27
CA ILE A 246 -4.20 -6.81 15.30
C ILE A 246 -5.05 -8.03 14.96
N ALA A 247 -6.30 -8.03 15.43
CA ALA A 247 -7.29 -9.01 15.01
C ALA A 247 -7.67 -8.77 13.55
N THR A 248 -7.61 -9.83 12.73
CA THR A 248 -7.84 -9.75 11.28
C THR A 248 -9.15 -10.41 10.89
N SER A 249 -9.85 -9.78 9.95
CA SER A 249 -11.06 -10.33 9.33
C SER A 249 -11.17 -9.84 7.90
N PHE A 250 -11.99 -10.51 7.08
CA PHE A 250 -12.21 -10.14 5.69
C PHE A 250 -12.57 -8.64 5.53
N THR A 251 -13.52 -8.15 6.32
CA THR A 251 -13.99 -6.76 6.24
C THR A 251 -12.90 -5.76 6.59
N VAL A 252 -12.07 -6.07 7.59
CA VAL A 252 -10.93 -5.22 7.99
C VAL A 252 -9.91 -5.13 6.85
N LEU A 253 -9.55 -6.26 6.23
CA LEU A 253 -8.59 -6.29 5.12
C LEU A 253 -9.10 -5.55 3.88
N VAL A 254 -10.39 -5.66 3.56
CA VAL A 254 -11.01 -4.87 2.48
C VAL A 254 -10.88 -3.37 2.77
N GLY A 255 -11.13 -2.95 4.01
CA GLY A 255 -10.98 -1.55 4.43
C GLY A 255 -9.55 -1.03 4.30
N ILE A 256 -8.54 -1.84 4.66
CA ILE A 256 -7.11 -1.49 4.57
C ILE A 256 -6.65 -1.43 3.11
N PHE A 257 -7.14 -2.33 2.25
CA PHE A 257 -6.73 -2.37 0.84
C PHE A 257 -7.43 -1.30 -0.02
N PHE A 258 -8.64 -0.89 0.36
CA PHE A 258 -9.47 0.03 -0.44
C PHE A 258 -8.77 1.32 -0.89
N PRO A 259 -7.98 2.04 -0.06
CA PRO A 259 -7.25 3.23 -0.48
C PRO A 259 -6.36 3.02 -1.72
N SER A 260 -5.85 1.81 -1.97
CA SER A 260 -4.98 1.52 -3.13
C SER A 260 -5.65 1.76 -4.49
N VAL A 261 -6.99 1.69 -4.56
CA VAL A 261 -7.76 1.86 -5.81
C VAL A 261 -8.45 3.24 -5.92
N THR A 262 -8.34 4.09 -4.90
CA THR A 262 -9.10 5.36 -4.81
C THR A 262 -8.62 6.50 -5.73
N GLY A 263 -7.50 6.32 -6.46
CA GLY A 263 -6.89 7.34 -7.33
C GLY A 263 -7.57 7.62 -8.68
N MET A 264 -8.66 6.92 -9.03
CA MET A 264 -9.24 6.99 -10.38
C MET A 264 -9.77 8.39 -10.78
N ALA A 265 -10.23 9.20 -9.81
CA ALA A 265 -10.66 10.56 -10.07
C ALA A 265 -9.49 11.49 -10.46
N MET A 266 -8.29 11.23 -9.95
CA MET A 266 -7.07 12.00 -10.26
C MET A 266 -6.54 11.68 -11.67
N VAL A 267 -6.66 10.43 -12.12
CA VAL A 267 -6.31 10.02 -13.49
C VAL A 267 -7.17 10.73 -14.53
N SER A 268 -8.48 10.91 -14.28
CA SER A 268 -9.37 11.65 -15.18
C SER A 268 -9.09 13.16 -15.24
N ALA A 269 -8.44 13.72 -14.20
CA ALA A 269 -7.98 15.11 -14.19
C ALA A 269 -6.56 15.27 -14.77
N GLY A 270 -5.72 14.24 -14.65
CA GLY A 270 -4.35 14.19 -15.19
C GLY A 270 -4.31 14.10 -16.72
N THR A 271 -5.24 13.38 -17.34
CA THR A 271 -5.40 13.38 -18.82
C THR A 271 -5.74 14.77 -19.38
N TRP A 272 -6.38 15.62 -18.57
CA TRP A 272 -6.58 17.04 -18.89
C TRP A 272 -5.31 17.87 -18.76
N TRP A 273 -4.48 17.61 -17.74
CA TRP A 273 -3.19 18.27 -17.55
C TRP A 273 -2.19 17.96 -18.66
N TRP A 274 -2.13 16.71 -19.13
CA TRP A 274 -1.28 16.31 -20.27
C TRP A 274 -1.79 16.84 -21.62
N ALA A 275 -3.11 17.07 -21.77
CA ALA A 275 -3.69 17.65 -22.99
C ALA A 275 -3.40 19.15 -23.16
N HIS A 276 -2.98 19.86 -22.10
CA HIS A 276 -2.81 21.32 -22.09
C HIS A 276 -1.45 21.80 -21.56
N TRP A 277 -0.39 20.96 -21.61
CA TRP A 277 0.98 21.41 -21.37
C TRP A 277 1.56 22.08 -22.63
N PRO A 278 1.87 23.40 -22.63
CA PRO A 278 2.56 24.03 -23.74
C PRO A 278 4.05 23.74 -23.61
N GLY A 279 4.56 22.69 -24.27
CA GLY A 279 6.00 22.43 -24.18
C GLY A 279 6.59 21.23 -24.92
N LEU A 280 5.80 20.32 -25.49
CA LEU A 280 6.32 19.34 -26.45
C LEU A 280 5.24 19.04 -27.48
N HIS A 281 5.41 19.53 -28.71
CA HIS A 281 4.88 18.84 -29.87
C HIS A 281 5.76 17.59 -30.07
N PRO A 282 5.26 16.36 -29.86
CA PRO A 282 5.92 15.23 -30.48
C PRO A 282 5.63 15.35 -31.97
N GLY A 283 6.68 15.57 -32.76
CA GLY A 283 6.62 15.30 -34.19
C GLY A 283 6.03 13.92 -34.43
N SER A 284 5.29 13.82 -35.52
CA SER A 284 4.69 12.62 -36.08
C SER A 284 5.51 11.34 -35.84
N SER A 285 5.14 10.53 -34.85
CA SER A 285 5.42 9.09 -34.86
C SER A 285 4.37 8.35 -34.03
N SER A 286 3.81 7.33 -34.66
CA SER A 286 2.66 6.54 -34.28
C SER A 286 2.87 5.69 -33.02
N SER A 287 2.35 6.11 -31.87
CA SER A 287 2.09 5.21 -30.74
C SER A 287 1.23 5.89 -29.66
N ALA A 288 0.01 6.31 -30.02
CA ALA A 288 -1.01 6.63 -29.02
C ALA A 288 -1.66 5.33 -28.48
N PRO A 289 -1.83 5.17 -27.15
CA PRO A 289 -2.46 4.00 -26.56
C PRO A 289 -3.94 3.89 -26.96
N SER A 290 -4.41 2.64 -27.07
CA SER A 290 -5.68 2.18 -27.63
C SER A 290 -6.94 2.84 -27.03
N PHE A 291 -6.84 3.46 -25.85
CA PHE A 291 -7.93 4.18 -25.19
C PHE A 291 -8.40 5.43 -25.96
N GLN A 292 -7.51 6.07 -26.72
CA GLN A 292 -7.85 7.27 -27.50
C GLN A 292 -8.74 6.93 -28.71
N ARG A 293 -8.61 5.71 -29.25
CA ARG A 293 -9.42 5.25 -30.40
C ARG A 293 -10.87 4.95 -30.03
N VAL A 294 -11.13 4.49 -28.80
CA VAL A 294 -12.51 4.20 -28.34
C VAL A 294 -13.31 5.49 -28.15
N ALA A 295 -12.69 6.57 -27.65
CA ALA A 295 -13.34 7.86 -27.50
C ALA A 295 -13.66 8.53 -28.87
N LEU A 296 -12.81 8.35 -29.87
CA LEU A 296 -13.05 8.84 -31.24
C LEU A 296 -14.11 8.00 -31.98
N ALA A 297 -14.17 6.68 -31.76
CA ALA A 297 -15.17 5.81 -32.39
C ALA A 297 -16.60 6.08 -31.88
N SER A 298 -16.76 6.42 -30.60
CA SER A 298 -18.07 6.82 -30.05
C SER A 298 -18.62 8.10 -30.68
N ARG A 299 -17.73 9.02 -31.11
CA ARG A 299 -18.10 10.26 -31.81
C ARG A 299 -18.57 10.03 -33.26
N ALA A 300 -18.15 8.93 -33.90
CA ALA A 300 -18.54 8.59 -35.26
C ALA A 300 -19.90 7.85 -35.35
N SER A 301 -20.34 7.19 -34.27
CA SER A 301 -21.60 6.43 -34.25
C SER A 301 -22.84 7.28 -33.91
N GLN A 302 -22.68 8.53 -33.49
CA GLN A 302 -23.80 9.44 -33.14
C GLN A 302 -23.92 10.64 -34.10
N GLY A 303 -23.51 10.46 -35.36
CA GLY A 303 -23.84 11.40 -36.43
C GLY A 303 -25.32 11.33 -36.80
N HIS A 304 -26.19 11.96 -36.01
CA HIS A 304 -27.53 12.32 -36.47
C HIS A 304 -27.39 13.35 -37.60
N HIS A 305 -27.67 12.93 -38.82
CA HIS A 305 -27.86 13.80 -39.98
C HIS A 305 -28.95 14.84 -39.69
N ALA A 306 -28.57 16.09 -39.43
CA ALA A 306 -29.47 17.23 -39.55
C ALA A 306 -29.38 17.77 -40.99
N TYR A 307 -30.33 17.39 -41.83
CA TYR A 307 -30.56 18.01 -43.13
C TYR A 307 -31.21 19.39 -42.91
N CYS A 308 -30.49 20.48 -43.18
CA CYS A 308 -31.11 21.79 -43.39
C CYS A 308 -31.67 21.86 -44.81
N ARG A 309 -33.00 21.91 -44.97
CA ARG A 309 -33.65 22.32 -46.23
C ARG A 309 -33.82 23.85 -46.26
N PRO A 310 -33.51 24.53 -47.37
CA PRO A 310 -33.85 25.94 -47.53
C PRO A 310 -35.35 26.08 -47.90
N LEU A 311 -36.08 26.93 -47.16
CA LEU A 311 -37.41 27.42 -47.57
C LEU A 311 -37.26 28.72 -48.38
N PRO A 312 -38.15 28.98 -49.35
CA PRO A 312 -37.98 30.05 -50.33
C PRO A 312 -38.26 31.43 -49.71
N ARG A 313 -37.57 32.45 -50.25
CA ARG A 313 -37.77 33.87 -49.92
C ARG A 313 -39.20 34.30 -50.24
N THR A 314 -39.92 34.78 -49.23
CA THR A 314 -40.92 35.85 -49.38
C THR A 314 -40.72 36.89 -48.28
N THR A 315 -41.13 38.11 -48.61
CA THR A 315 -40.71 39.41 -48.07
C THR A 315 -41.18 39.73 -46.64
N SER A 316 -40.42 40.64 -46.00
CA SER A 316 -40.67 41.40 -44.75
C SER A 316 -40.12 40.83 -43.41
N SER A 317 -39.35 41.68 -42.74
CA SER A 317 -38.60 41.54 -41.48
C SER A 317 -39.45 41.72 -40.20
N PRO A 318 -38.89 41.64 -38.97
CA PRO A 318 -38.33 40.47 -38.30
C PRO A 318 -39.04 40.21 -36.94
N SER A 319 -39.30 38.95 -36.59
CA SER A 319 -39.52 38.57 -35.17
C SER A 319 -38.87 37.21 -34.91
N SER A 320 -37.69 37.26 -34.29
CA SER A 320 -36.98 36.08 -33.81
C SER A 320 -37.67 35.57 -32.55
N GLY A 321 -38.48 34.53 -32.69
CA GLY A 321 -38.99 33.73 -31.57
C GLY A 321 -38.90 32.25 -31.92
N CYS A 322 -37.92 31.54 -31.34
CA CYS A 322 -37.93 30.08 -31.33
C CYS A 322 -38.56 29.62 -30.02
N LEU A 323 -39.79 29.10 -30.10
CA LEU A 323 -40.40 28.30 -29.06
C LEU A 323 -39.64 26.96 -28.94
N ALA A 324 -39.17 26.63 -27.75
CA ALA A 324 -38.77 25.28 -27.40
C ALA A 324 -40.03 24.51 -26.96
N THR A 325 -40.58 23.66 -27.82
CA THR A 325 -41.46 22.56 -27.40
C THR A 325 -40.60 21.35 -27.10
N GLY A 326 -40.65 20.90 -25.84
CA GLY A 326 -39.78 19.87 -25.30
C GLY A 326 -40.18 18.44 -25.62
N ARG A 327 -39.46 17.51 -25.00
CA ARG A 327 -39.90 16.25 -24.38
C ARG A 327 -38.71 15.59 -23.72
#